data_AF-A0AAX3NAR1-F1
#
_entry.id   AF-A0AAX3NAR1-F1
#
_cell.length_a   1.000
_cell.length_b   1.000
_cell.length_c   1.000
_cell.angle_alpha   90.00
_cell.angle_beta   90.00
_cell.angle_gamma   90.00
#
_symmetry.space_group_name_H-M   'P 1'
#
loop_
_entity.id
_entity.type
_entity.pdbx_description
1 polymer ?
#
loop_
_entity_poly.entity_id
_entity_poly.type
_entity_poly.pdbx_seq_one_letter_code
_entity_poly.pdbx_strand_id
1 'polypeptide(L)'
;MKIIIDENIPYTKELFNNNSKIKKITGRKINNYILKNINAIIIRSTTKINKKILNERNIKFIRSTTSGIYHINKKIIKKKKLNSFMLQDVIQ
;
A
#
# COMPACT_ATOMS: atom_id res chain seq x y z
N MET A 1 1.93 -10.79 10.18
CA MET A 1 1.69 -10.24 8.83
C MET A 1 2.88 -9.37 8.40
N LYS A 2 3.32 -9.37 7.12
CA LYS A 2 4.41 -8.51 6.64
C LYS A 2 3.85 -7.28 5.92
N ILE A 3 4.26 -6.09 6.35
CA ILE A 3 3.68 -4.82 5.91
C ILE A 3 4.80 -3.88 5.48
N ILE A 4 4.64 -3.26 4.32
CA ILE A 4 5.49 -2.15 3.88
C ILE A 4 4.73 -0.85 4.02
N ILE A 5 5.41 0.14 4.60
CA ILE A 5 4.87 1.48 4.80
C ILE A 5 5.83 2.50 4.22
N ASP A 6 5.30 3.51 3.54
CA ASP A 6 6.09 4.70 3.18
C ASP A 6 6.65 5.33 4.46
N GLU A 7 7.96 5.54 4.51
CA GLU A 7 8.65 6.05 5.69
C GLU A 7 8.12 7.41 6.19
N ASN A 8 7.54 8.21 5.28
CA ASN A 8 7.01 9.54 5.58
C ASN A 8 5.56 9.51 6.07
N ILE A 9 5.02 8.33 6.39
CA ILE A 9 3.73 8.20 7.06
C ILE A 9 3.99 8.24 8.58
N PRO A 10 3.38 9.20 9.31
CA PRO A 10 3.54 9.30 10.76
C PRO A 10 2.72 8.21 11.49
N TYR A 11 2.95 8.04 12.80
CA TYR A 11 2.14 7.19 13.69
C TYR A 11 2.01 5.70 13.29
N THR A 12 2.88 5.22 12.41
CA THR A 12 2.85 3.84 11.88
C THR A 12 2.95 2.73 12.94
N LYS A 13 3.58 2.99 14.09
CA LYS A 13 3.68 1.99 15.17
C LYS A 13 2.36 1.81 15.91
N GLU A 14 1.58 2.88 16.04
CA GLU A 14 0.29 2.87 16.73
C GLU A 14 -0.83 2.26 15.86
N LEU A 15 -0.70 2.35 14.53
CA LEU A 15 -1.69 1.84 13.58
C LEU A 15 -1.74 0.31 13.46
N PHE A 16 -0.75 -0.41 14.03
CA PHE A 16 -0.61 -1.86 13.81
C PHE A 16 -0.26 -2.61 15.07
N ASN A 17 -0.96 -3.72 15.32
CA ASN A 17 -0.71 -4.61 16.45
C ASN A 17 0.71 -5.21 16.41
N ASN A 18 1.23 -5.55 17.59
CA ASN A 18 2.58 -6.13 17.81
C ASN A 18 2.89 -7.38 16.97
N ASN A 19 1.87 -8.07 16.44
CA ASN A 19 2.03 -9.28 15.62
C ASN A 19 2.36 -8.97 14.13
N SER A 20 2.50 -7.69 13.77
CA SER A 20 2.84 -7.23 12.42
C SER A 20 4.33 -6.93 12.28
N LYS A 21 4.97 -7.50 11.26
CA LYS A 21 6.35 -7.17 10.87
C LYS A 21 6.31 -5.99 9.90
N ILE A 22 6.63 -4.81 10.39
CA ILE A 22 6.57 -3.56 9.64
C ILE A 22 7.96 -3.21 9.09
N LYS A 23 8.03 -2.88 7.79
CA LYS A 23 9.23 -2.34 7.15
C LYS A 23 8.91 -0.98 6.53
N LYS A 24 9.62 0.05 6.98
CA LYS A 24 9.52 1.39 6.39
C LYS A 24 10.44 1.51 5.18
N ILE A 25 9.93 2.04 4.08
CA ILE A 25 10.67 2.22 2.83
C ILE A 25 10.32 3.57 2.23
N THR A 26 11.29 4.29 1.67
CA THR A 26 11.02 5.46 0.84
C THR A 26 10.07 5.10 -0.30
N GLY A 27 8.93 5.78 -0.42
CA GLY A 27 7.89 5.43 -1.41
C GLY A 27 8.41 5.21 -2.83
N ARG A 28 9.35 6.04 -3.29
CA ARG A 28 9.98 5.93 -4.62
C ARG A 28 10.83 4.67 -4.82
N LYS A 29 11.31 4.06 -3.74
CA LYS A 29 12.10 2.82 -3.77
C LYS A 29 11.21 1.57 -3.80
N ILE A 30 9.91 1.68 -3.50
CA ILE A 30 8.99 0.54 -3.48
C ILE A 30 8.85 -0.04 -4.89
N ASN A 31 9.23 -1.31 -5.04
CA ASN A 31 9.21 -2.05 -6.30
C ASN A 31 8.87 -3.53 -6.05
N ASN A 32 8.65 -4.30 -7.11
CA ASN A 32 8.29 -5.73 -6.98
C ASN A 32 9.28 -6.57 -6.16
N TYR A 33 10.58 -6.28 -6.27
CA TYR A 33 11.59 -7.01 -5.51
C TYR A 33 11.39 -6.84 -4.00
N ILE A 34 11.16 -5.59 -3.57
CA ILE A 34 10.86 -5.25 -2.17
C ILE A 34 9.51 -5.83 -1.72
N LEU A 35 8.55 -5.92 -2.64
CA LEU A 35 7.19 -6.41 -2.37
C LEU A 35 7.06 -7.93 -2.37
N LYS A 36 8.15 -8.66 -2.64
CA LYS A 36 8.17 -10.12 -2.55
C LYS A 36 7.82 -10.55 -1.11
N ASN A 37 6.83 -11.44 -1.00
CA ASN A 37 6.32 -11.97 0.28
C ASN A 37 5.73 -10.89 1.22
N ILE A 38 5.26 -9.77 0.69
CA ILE A 38 4.55 -8.74 1.45
C ILE A 38 3.05 -8.98 1.38
N ASN A 39 2.35 -8.74 2.50
CA ASN A 39 0.90 -8.94 2.60
C ASN A 39 0.12 -7.64 2.45
N ALA A 40 0.68 -6.52 2.92
CA ALA A 40 0.01 -5.24 2.91
C ALA A 40 0.98 -4.09 2.59
N ILE A 41 0.47 -3.07 1.92
CA ILE A 41 1.21 -1.86 1.55
C ILE A 41 0.42 -0.63 1.98
N ILE A 42 1.08 0.30 2.67
CA ILE A 42 0.53 1.63 2.97
C ILE A 42 1.46 2.69 2.38
N ILE A 43 0.92 3.54 1.51
CA ILE A 43 1.71 4.47 0.71
C ILE A 43 1.09 5.86 0.63
N ARG A 44 1.89 6.82 0.17
CA ARG A 44 1.48 8.17 -0.23
C ARG A 44 1.48 8.30 -1.77
N SER A 45 1.01 9.44 -2.28
CA SER A 45 0.97 9.78 -3.72
C SER A 45 2.32 9.70 -4.45
N THR A 46 3.43 9.75 -3.71
CA THR A 46 4.80 9.61 -4.21
C THR A 46 5.12 8.19 -4.71
N THR A 47 4.33 7.18 -4.32
CA THR A 47 4.53 5.79 -4.72
C THR A 47 3.63 5.44 -5.91
N LYS A 48 4.23 5.10 -7.05
CA LYS A 48 3.46 4.71 -8.25
C LYS A 48 3.09 3.23 -8.21
N ILE A 49 1.82 2.92 -8.01
CA ILE A 49 1.31 1.55 -8.07
C ILE A 49 1.02 1.17 -9.52
N ASN A 50 1.87 0.35 -10.10
CA ASN A 50 1.74 -0.14 -11.47
C ASN A 50 1.15 -1.56 -11.54
N LYS A 51 0.84 -2.03 -12.76
CA LYS A 51 0.33 -3.39 -13.01
C LYS A 51 1.23 -4.49 -12.44
N LYS A 52 2.56 -4.30 -12.45
CA LYS A 52 3.52 -5.30 -11.96
C LYS A 52 3.39 -5.47 -10.44
N ILE A 53 3.27 -4.37 -9.70
CA ILE A 53 3.05 -4.40 -8.25
C ILE A 53 1.72 -5.08 -7.93
N LEU A 54 0.65 -4.73 -8.66
CA LEU A 54 -0.67 -5.35 -8.49
C LEU A 54 -0.70 -6.83 -8.88
N ASN A 55 0.30 -7.33 -9.61
CA ASN A 55 0.44 -8.74 -9.98
C ASN A 55 1.05 -9.63 -8.89
N GLU A 56 1.61 -9.05 -7.83
CA GLU A 56 2.11 -9.83 -6.69
C GLU A 56 0.95 -10.46 -5.91
N ARG A 57 0.86 -11.80 -5.97
CA ARG A 57 -0.26 -12.58 -5.41
C ARG A 57 -0.38 -12.51 -3.89
N ASN A 58 0.72 -12.17 -3.21
CA ASN A 58 0.77 -12.14 -1.76
C ASN A 58 0.17 -10.86 -1.17
N ILE A 59 0.05 -9.79 -1.96
CA ILE A 59 -0.54 -8.54 -1.52
C ILE A 59 -2.05 -8.75 -1.40
N LYS A 60 -2.55 -8.66 -0.18
CA LYS A 60 -3.98 -8.74 0.15
C LYS A 60 -4.59 -7.35 0.31
N PHE A 61 -3.76 -6.36 0.65
CA PHE A 61 -4.23 -5.04 1.04
C PHE A 61 -3.34 -3.90 0.55
N ILE A 62 -3.94 -2.85 0.00
CA ILE A 62 -3.25 -1.62 -0.42
C ILE A 62 -3.99 -0.40 0.11
N ARG A 63 -3.30 0.44 0.89
CA ARG A 63 -3.84 1.69 1.42
C ARG A 63 -3.07 2.90 0.89
N SER A 64 -3.83 3.94 0.53
CA SER A 64 -3.26 5.26 0.22
C SER A 64 -3.66 6.27 1.29
N THR A 65 -2.68 6.89 1.93
CA THR A 65 -2.89 7.96 2.91
C THR A 65 -2.89 9.35 2.27
N THR A 66 -3.22 9.45 0.98
CA THR A 66 -3.45 10.72 0.29
C THR A 66 -4.82 10.70 -0.38
N SER A 67 -5.46 11.86 -0.47
CA SER A 67 -6.73 12.07 -1.17
C SER A 67 -6.64 11.86 -2.68
N GLY A 68 -5.47 12.09 -3.29
CA GLY A 68 -5.26 11.86 -4.73
C GLY A 68 -5.25 10.38 -5.11
N ILE A 69 -5.72 10.06 -6.33
CA ILE A 69 -5.83 8.68 -6.87
C ILE A 69 -4.98 8.41 -8.10
N TYR A 70 -4.32 9.43 -8.64
CA TYR A 70 -3.57 9.33 -9.90
C TYR A 70 -2.41 8.32 -9.84
N HIS A 71 -1.93 7.99 -8.64
CA HIS A 71 -0.86 7.02 -8.43
C HIS A 71 -1.34 5.57 -8.28
N ILE A 72 -2.66 5.31 -8.29
CA ILE A 72 -3.24 3.97 -8.13
C ILE A 72 -4.32 3.70 -9.18
N ASN A 73 -4.14 2.64 -9.97
CA ASN A 73 -5.14 2.24 -10.94
C ASN A 73 -6.29 1.42 -10.29
N LYS A 74 -7.37 2.12 -9.91
CA LYS A 74 -8.56 1.51 -9.29
C LYS A 74 -9.22 0.40 -10.12
N LYS A 75 -9.21 0.51 -11.46
CA LYS A 75 -9.82 -0.51 -12.35
C LYS A 75 -9.14 -1.87 -12.17
N ILE A 76 -7.80 -1.87 -12.02
CA ILE A 76 -7.04 -3.11 -11.81
C ILE A 76 -7.30 -3.69 -10.41
N ILE A 77 -7.34 -2.83 -9.38
CA ILE A 77 -7.66 -3.25 -8.01
C ILE A 77 -9.03 -3.92 -7.93
N LYS A 78 -10.06 -3.29 -8.50
CA LYS A 78 -11.43 -3.84 -8.54
C LYS A 78 -11.49 -5.19 -9.27
N LYS A 79 -10.81 -5.30 -10.43
CA LYS A 79 -10.72 -6.56 -11.19
C LYS A 79 -10.08 -7.69 -10.37
N LYS A 80 -9.14 -7.37 -9.48
CA LYS A 80 -8.43 -8.36 -8.65
C LYS A 80 -9.10 -8.67 -7.32
N LYS A 81 -10.22 -8.02 -6.99
CA LYS A 81 -10.86 -8.12 -5.65
C LYS A 81 -9.87 -7.86 -4.51
N LEU A 82 -8.91 -6.96 -4.74
CA LEU A 82 -7.96 -6.55 -3.73
C LEU A 82 -8.66 -5.59 -2.76
N ASN A 83 -8.48 -5.81 -1.45
CA ASN A 83 -8.96 -4.88 -0.46
C ASN A 83 -8.13 -3.60 -0.55
N SER A 84 -8.78 -2.49 -0.91
CA SER A 84 -8.14 -1.18 -0.99
C SER A 84 -8.93 -0.14 -0.21
N PHE A 85 -8.22 0.79 0.41
CA PHE A 85 -8.83 1.90 1.11
C PHE A 85 -8.04 3.17 0.81
N MET A 86 -8.72 4.22 0.36
CA MET A 86 -8.14 5.53 0.09
C MET A 86 -8.83 6.55 0.99
N LEU A 87 -8.11 7.58 1.45
CA LEU A 87 -8.69 8.59 2.35
C LEU A 87 -9.92 9.29 1.76
N GLN A 88 -9.99 9.46 0.45
CA GLN A 88 -11.17 9.99 -0.22
C GLN A 88 -12.43 9.11 -0.10
N ASP A 89 -12.28 7.83 0.27
CA ASP A 89 -13.42 6.94 0.51
C ASP A 89 -14.05 7.19 1.90
N VAL A 90 -13.43 8.06 2.74
CA VAL A 90 -13.92 8.48 4.07
C VAL A 90 -14.59 9.85 4.02
N ILE A 91 -14.27 10.69 3.03
CA ILE A 91 -14.81 12.05 2.88
C ILE A 91 -16.09 12.02 2.02
N GLN A 92 -16.98 11.07 2.27
CA GLN A 92 -18.33 11.08 1.69
C GLN A 92 -19.28 11.85 2.59
#